data_AF-A0A2S0JLI4-F1
#
_entry.id   AF-A0A2S0JLI4-F1
#
_cell.length_a   1.000
_cell.length_b   1.000
_cell.length_c   1.000
_cell.angle_alpha   90.00
_cell.angle_beta   90.00
_cell.angle_gamma   90.00
#
_symmetry.space_group_name_H-M   'P 1'
#
loop_
_entity.id
_entity.type
_entity.pdbx_description
1 polymer ?
#
loop_
_entity_poly.entity_id
_entity_poly.type
_entity_poly.pdbx_seq_one_letter_code
_entity_poly.pdbx_strand_id
1 'polypeptide(L)'
;MKTHRFYQIAMASALATSAIVITPSVNAATIFPDINASTEEGKAIINLAQRGIISGYPDGTFKPANPITRTQAAKILAGMLKLDTVHVKNPHFKDVQPGDENYGAIAALANAGIISGSNGYFHPANNITRGQMSKMIVKGFELNITDDIDIPFSDVKVGSEYEPFIKTLFANSITKGTTPTTFSPQSHVKRSQLASFVVRAEHAQGNATVYASQFSQDYIFASYGGIEPAEDIFTWDEEDDMTESITIKPLKEGTGKLVVTGFKEDTEEFTDIFYIVHVNNVNGKLQTTLQEVKEEDYVENLPLNLMENDLNFIPTEVSIQTTDGQVLSPASYEFKANNQSAFISIFKNGQYLLTFSNGTQQQVMAADVTTYDFVRSIDLYQITDELVFSSDQLKFEPKSVALEKLDLESTAVKAIIEDNQVKVTPLAEGTAILHITGKNGETVYLYIEFAKITDKWASYHEFFQDEEAF
;
A
#
# COMPACT_ATOMS: atom_id res chain seq x y z
N MET A 1 -33.95 29.84 9.77
CA MET A 1 -33.65 31.07 9.00
C MET A 1 -32.39 31.67 9.60
N LYS A 2 -31.23 31.76 8.95
CA LYS A 2 -30.87 31.79 7.53
C LYS A 2 -29.39 31.36 7.39
N THR A 3 -29.14 30.35 6.56
CA THR A 3 -28.05 30.25 5.57
C THR A 3 -26.67 30.81 5.92
N HIS A 4 -25.68 29.93 6.11
CA HIS A 4 -24.28 30.26 5.84
C HIS A 4 -24.03 30.10 4.33
N ARG A 5 -23.82 31.24 3.66
CA ARG A 5 -23.33 31.32 2.28
C ARG A 5 -21.83 31.62 2.32
N PHE A 6 -21.11 30.86 1.50
CA PHE A 6 -19.78 31.08 0.94
C PHE A 6 -19.31 32.55 0.95
N TYR A 7 -18.11 32.77 1.50
CA TYR A 7 -17.29 33.94 1.19
C TYR A 7 -16.06 33.49 0.38
N GLN A 8 -16.14 33.71 -0.93
CA GLN A 8 -14.96 33.93 -1.75
C GLN A 8 -14.34 35.26 -1.34
N ILE A 9 -13.07 35.26 -0.95
CA ILE A 9 -12.28 36.49 -0.83
C ILE A 9 -11.27 36.48 -1.97
N ALA A 10 -11.60 37.24 -3.01
CA ALA A 10 -10.64 37.75 -3.97
C ALA A 10 -9.80 38.83 -3.28
N MET A 11 -8.48 38.65 -3.27
CA MET A 11 -7.51 39.70 -2.93
C MET A 11 -6.64 39.94 -4.15
N ALA A 12 -7.01 40.95 -4.93
CA ALA A 12 -6.14 41.58 -5.91
C ALA A 12 -5.23 42.58 -5.19
N SER A 13 -3.91 42.47 -5.34
CA SER A 13 -3.02 43.61 -5.13
C SER A 13 -1.70 43.50 -5.90
N ALA A 14 -1.47 44.56 -6.69
CA ALA A 14 -0.20 45.17 -7.09
C ALA A 14 0.79 44.37 -7.97
N LEU A 15 0.64 44.54 -9.29
CA LEU A 15 1.71 44.43 -10.27
C LEU A 15 2.79 45.49 -10.00
N ALA A 16 3.85 45.13 -9.28
CA ALA A 16 5.12 45.85 -9.33
C ALA A 16 5.99 45.21 -10.42
N THR A 17 5.99 45.81 -11.61
CA THR A 17 6.87 45.43 -12.72
C THR A 17 8.31 45.76 -12.36
N SER A 18 8.99 44.82 -11.70
CA SER A 18 10.45 44.77 -11.69
C SER A 18 10.86 44.07 -12.98
N ALA A 19 11.44 44.81 -13.91
CA ALA A 19 12.10 44.22 -15.07
C ALA A 19 13.26 43.35 -14.56
N ILE A 20 13.00 42.04 -14.44
CA ILE A 20 14.06 41.06 -14.31
C ILE A 20 14.83 41.15 -15.62
N VAL A 21 16.07 41.60 -15.54
CA VAL A 21 17.04 41.38 -16.61
C VAL A 21 17.17 39.87 -16.72
N ILE A 22 16.47 39.28 -17.68
CA ILE A 22 16.70 37.91 -18.11
C ILE A 22 18.08 37.94 -18.73
N THR A 23 19.12 37.78 -17.92
CA THR A 23 20.35 37.21 -18.45
C THR A 23 19.91 35.90 -19.07
N PRO A 24 20.15 35.66 -20.37
CA PRO A 24 19.90 34.33 -20.93
C PRO A 24 20.60 33.36 -20.00
N SER A 25 19.84 32.49 -19.35
CA SER A 25 20.39 31.35 -18.65
C SER A 25 21.39 30.73 -19.62
N VAL A 26 22.63 30.58 -19.19
CA VAL A 26 23.64 29.85 -19.96
C VAL A 26 23.11 28.42 -20.08
N ASN A 27 22.41 28.24 -21.18
CA ASN A 27 21.99 27.04 -21.89
C ASN A 27 22.15 25.72 -21.09
N ALA A 28 21.05 25.23 -20.51
CA ALA A 28 20.92 23.83 -20.11
C ALA A 28 20.83 22.87 -21.32
N ALA A 29 20.89 23.41 -22.55
CA ALA A 29 21.18 22.70 -23.80
C ALA A 29 22.63 23.05 -24.19
N THR A 30 23.56 22.20 -24.60
CA THR A 30 23.50 20.94 -25.31
C THR A 30 24.82 20.21 -25.00
N ILE A 31 24.83 19.23 -24.10
CA ILE A 31 26.03 18.38 -23.88
C ILE A 31 26.44 17.71 -25.20
N PHE A 32 25.44 17.38 -26.03
CA PHE A 32 25.60 16.90 -27.40
C PHE A 32 24.67 17.67 -28.32
N PRO A 33 25.14 18.20 -29.47
CA PRO A 33 24.34 19.01 -30.39
C PRO A 33 23.35 18.16 -31.21
N ASP A 34 23.53 16.84 -31.27
CA ASP A 34 22.70 15.89 -32.00
C ASP A 34 21.63 15.21 -31.12
N ILE A 35 21.40 15.73 -29.90
CA ILE A 35 20.44 15.20 -28.93
C ILE A 35 19.35 16.24 -28.63
N ASN A 36 18.10 15.82 -28.80
CA ASN A 36 16.94 16.61 -28.35
C ASN A 36 16.68 16.33 -26.86
N ALA A 37 17.08 17.26 -26.00
CA ALA A 37 16.94 17.15 -24.54
C ALA A 37 15.49 17.06 -24.03
N SER A 38 14.50 17.39 -24.87
CA SER A 38 13.09 17.35 -24.48
C SER A 38 12.48 15.95 -24.55
N THR A 39 13.08 15.02 -25.29
CA THR A 39 12.58 13.63 -25.38
C THR A 39 13.07 12.80 -24.20
N GLU A 40 12.34 11.71 -23.88
CA GLU A 40 12.75 10.78 -22.82
C GLU A 40 14.15 10.21 -23.08
N GLU A 41 14.46 9.81 -24.32
CA GLU A 41 15.80 9.31 -24.65
C GLU A 41 16.87 10.40 -24.52
N GLY A 42 16.56 11.64 -24.90
CA GLY A 42 17.49 12.75 -24.74
C GLY A 42 17.79 13.06 -23.27
N LYS A 43 16.76 13.03 -22.41
CA LYS A 43 16.91 13.17 -20.95
C LYS A 43 17.78 12.06 -20.37
N ALA A 44 17.55 10.80 -20.77
CA ALA A 44 18.36 9.67 -20.31
C ALA A 44 19.84 9.82 -20.71
N ILE A 45 20.11 10.21 -21.96
CA ILE A 45 21.47 10.47 -22.44
C ILE A 45 22.13 11.60 -21.64
N ILE A 46 21.43 12.72 -21.44
CA ILE A 46 21.96 13.86 -20.68
C ILE A 46 22.23 13.48 -19.22
N ASN A 47 21.33 12.75 -18.58
CA ASN A 47 21.50 12.25 -17.21
C ASN A 47 22.80 11.43 -17.08
N LEU A 48 22.99 10.44 -17.95
CA LEU A 48 24.18 9.59 -17.92
C LEU A 48 25.46 10.37 -18.23
N ALA A 49 25.40 11.37 -19.11
CA ALA A 49 26.54 12.21 -19.45
C ALA A 49 26.94 13.13 -18.29
N GLN A 50 25.96 13.74 -17.61
CA GLN A 50 26.19 14.55 -16.41
C GLN A 50 26.81 13.74 -15.27
N ARG A 51 26.46 12.45 -15.18
CA ARG A 51 27.06 11.49 -14.24
C ARG A 51 28.42 10.95 -14.67
N GLY A 52 28.92 11.34 -15.85
CA GLY A 52 30.19 10.87 -16.40
C GLY A 52 30.21 9.41 -16.86
N ILE A 53 29.05 8.76 -16.97
CA ILE A 53 28.93 7.34 -17.35
C ILE A 53 29.10 7.17 -18.86
N ILE A 54 28.56 8.11 -19.64
CA ILE A 54 28.69 8.12 -21.09
C ILE A 54 29.46 9.35 -21.56
N SER A 55 30.18 9.18 -22.66
CA SER A 55 30.82 10.26 -23.39
C SER A 55 30.39 10.23 -24.86
N GLY A 56 30.41 11.41 -25.48
CA GLY A 56 30.26 11.56 -26.92
C GLY A 56 31.52 11.15 -27.68
N TYR A 57 31.50 11.40 -28.98
CA TYR A 57 32.63 11.27 -29.87
C TYR A 57 33.53 12.51 -29.81
N PRO A 58 34.78 12.42 -30.31
CA PRO A 58 35.70 13.57 -30.35
C PRO A 58 35.17 14.79 -31.13
N ASP A 59 34.20 14.58 -32.03
CA ASP A 59 33.51 15.64 -32.78
C ASP A 59 32.42 16.36 -31.98
N GLY A 60 32.23 16.00 -30.70
CA GLY A 60 31.23 16.58 -29.80
C GLY A 60 29.83 15.97 -29.92
N THR A 61 29.60 15.00 -30.81
CA THR A 61 28.28 14.36 -31.02
C THR A 61 28.11 13.09 -30.19
N PHE A 62 26.88 12.62 -29.98
CA PHE A 62 26.59 11.33 -29.31
C PHE A 62 26.33 10.17 -30.28
N LYS A 63 25.85 10.46 -31.49
CA LYS A 63 25.43 9.52 -32.54
C LYS A 63 24.38 8.53 -32.04
N PRO A 64 23.19 8.99 -31.60
CA PRO A 64 22.19 8.17 -30.92
C PRO A 64 21.71 6.96 -31.74
N ALA A 65 21.66 7.09 -33.06
CA ALA A 65 21.18 6.04 -33.96
C ALA A 65 22.19 4.93 -34.26
N ASN A 66 23.47 5.12 -33.90
CA ASN A 66 24.49 4.11 -34.18
C ASN A 66 24.26 2.85 -33.32
N PRO A 67 24.44 1.65 -33.89
CA PRO A 67 24.53 0.43 -33.10
C PRO A 67 25.65 0.52 -32.05
N ILE A 68 25.41 -0.05 -30.88
CA ILE A 68 26.39 -0.10 -29.80
C ILE A 68 27.11 -1.44 -29.75
N THR A 69 28.43 -1.40 -29.59
CA THR A 69 29.25 -2.61 -29.45
C THR A 69 29.11 -3.21 -28.05
N ARG A 70 29.43 -4.50 -27.92
CA ARG A 70 29.42 -5.21 -26.64
C ARG A 70 30.37 -4.58 -25.62
N THR A 71 31.55 -4.13 -26.03
CA THR A 71 32.49 -3.42 -25.14
C THR A 71 31.94 -2.06 -24.66
N GLN A 72 31.29 -1.30 -25.55
CA GLN A 72 30.65 -0.04 -25.17
C GLN A 72 29.48 -0.26 -24.21
N ALA A 73 28.64 -1.27 -24.45
CA ALA A 73 27.55 -1.62 -23.56
C ALA A 73 28.08 -2.04 -22.17
N ALA A 74 29.16 -2.82 -22.13
CA ALA A 74 29.83 -3.21 -20.88
C ALA A 74 30.34 -1.99 -20.10
N LYS A 75 30.99 -1.03 -20.77
CA LYS A 75 31.46 0.22 -20.14
C LYS A 75 30.32 0.98 -19.47
N ILE A 76 29.21 1.18 -20.19
CA ILE A 76 28.05 1.93 -19.69
C ILE A 76 27.43 1.22 -18.50
N LEU A 77 27.18 -0.09 -18.62
CA LEU A 77 26.56 -0.85 -17.55
C LEU A 77 27.45 -0.93 -16.30
N ALA A 78 28.76 -1.16 -16.44
CA ALA A 78 29.69 -1.18 -15.31
C ALA A 78 29.74 0.17 -14.58
N GLY A 79 29.74 1.29 -15.32
CA GLY A 79 29.69 2.63 -14.76
C GLY A 79 28.36 2.92 -14.04
N MET A 80 27.25 2.48 -14.63
CA MET A 80 25.92 2.62 -14.05
C MET A 80 25.78 1.86 -12.72
N LEU A 81 26.32 0.64 -12.69
CA LEU A 81 26.36 -0.21 -11.50
C LEU A 81 27.48 0.17 -10.51
N LYS A 82 28.29 1.19 -10.83
CA LYS A 82 29.42 1.67 -10.04
C LYS A 82 30.40 0.55 -9.64
N LEU A 83 30.63 -0.41 -10.54
CA LEU A 83 31.53 -1.53 -10.26
C LEU A 83 32.98 -1.08 -10.17
N ASP A 84 33.78 -1.75 -9.33
CA ASP A 84 35.23 -1.59 -9.35
C ASP A 84 35.79 -2.18 -10.65
N THR A 85 36.24 -1.31 -11.54
CA THR A 85 36.83 -1.67 -12.84
C THR A 85 38.36 -1.69 -12.81
N VAL A 86 38.97 -1.39 -11.66
CA VAL A 86 40.42 -1.35 -11.47
C VAL A 86 40.91 -2.65 -10.86
N HIS A 87 40.29 -3.11 -9.77
CA HIS A 87 40.69 -4.32 -9.05
C HIS A 87 39.87 -5.54 -9.47
N VAL A 88 40.09 -5.98 -10.71
CA VAL A 88 39.31 -7.06 -11.34
C VAL A 88 40.11 -8.35 -11.49
N LYS A 89 39.43 -9.49 -11.45
CA LYS A 89 40.02 -10.79 -11.80
C LYS A 89 39.90 -11.01 -13.31
N ASN A 90 40.95 -11.53 -13.94
CA ASN A 90 40.94 -11.79 -15.38
C ASN A 90 39.76 -12.71 -15.76
N PRO A 91 38.88 -12.30 -16.68
CA PRO A 91 37.71 -13.10 -17.07
C PRO A 91 38.06 -14.26 -18.02
N HIS A 92 39.32 -14.38 -18.44
CA HIS A 92 39.87 -15.44 -19.28
C HIS A 92 39.22 -15.57 -20.67
N PHE A 93 38.68 -14.46 -21.22
CA PHE A 93 38.30 -14.42 -22.62
C PHE A 93 39.55 -14.33 -23.51
N LYS A 94 39.58 -15.11 -24.59
CA LYS A 94 40.72 -15.19 -25.52
C LYS A 94 40.97 -13.90 -26.30
N ASP A 95 39.96 -13.05 -26.42
CA ASP A 95 39.94 -11.79 -27.18
C ASP A 95 39.79 -10.54 -26.30
N VAL A 96 40.07 -10.65 -25.00
CA VAL A 96 40.10 -9.53 -24.05
C VAL A 96 41.30 -9.69 -23.14
N GLN A 97 42.25 -8.77 -23.23
CA GLN A 97 43.52 -8.79 -22.49
C GLN A 97 43.67 -7.57 -21.57
N PRO A 98 44.39 -7.70 -20.44
CA PRO A 98 44.72 -6.55 -19.60
C PRO A 98 45.40 -5.44 -20.43
N GLY A 99 44.85 -4.23 -20.38
CA GLY A 99 45.31 -3.08 -21.16
C GLY A 99 44.41 -2.73 -22.36
N ASP A 100 43.53 -3.65 -22.79
CA ASP A 100 42.52 -3.35 -23.82
C ASP A 100 41.54 -2.26 -23.34
N GLU A 101 40.97 -1.52 -24.30
CA GLU A 101 39.95 -0.52 -24.00
C GLU A 101 38.74 -1.17 -23.31
N ASN A 102 38.35 -0.63 -22.16
CA ASN A 102 37.25 -1.12 -21.32
C ASN A 102 37.46 -2.55 -20.77
N TYR A 103 38.70 -3.08 -20.75
CA TYR A 103 39.04 -4.36 -20.11
C TYR A 103 38.46 -4.46 -18.70
N GLY A 104 38.66 -3.41 -17.89
CA GLY A 104 38.18 -3.34 -16.52
C GLY A 104 36.67 -3.50 -16.39
N ALA A 105 35.90 -2.86 -17.28
CA ALA A 105 34.44 -2.97 -17.27
C ALA A 105 33.96 -4.38 -17.66
N ILE A 106 34.58 -4.99 -18.67
CA ILE A 106 34.27 -6.35 -19.09
C ILE A 106 34.61 -7.33 -17.96
N ALA A 107 35.79 -7.22 -17.37
CA ALA A 107 36.23 -8.08 -16.29
C ALA A 107 35.33 -7.96 -15.05
N ALA A 108 34.97 -6.73 -14.65
CA ALA A 108 34.08 -6.48 -13.51
C ALA A 108 32.69 -7.12 -13.71
N LEU A 109 32.06 -6.90 -14.87
CA LEU A 109 30.76 -7.51 -15.17
C LEU A 109 30.81 -9.03 -15.25
N ALA A 110 31.92 -9.60 -15.74
CA ALA A 110 32.12 -11.04 -15.78
C ALA A 110 32.35 -11.62 -14.38
N ASN A 111 33.13 -10.94 -13.53
CA ASN A 111 33.33 -11.31 -12.12
C ASN A 111 32.02 -11.27 -11.33
N ALA A 112 31.12 -10.34 -11.67
CA ALA A 112 29.76 -10.25 -11.11
C ALA A 112 28.75 -11.23 -11.74
N GLY A 113 29.14 -12.05 -12.73
CA GLY A 113 28.24 -13.02 -13.37
C GLY A 113 27.14 -12.42 -14.27
N ILE A 114 27.24 -11.12 -14.58
CA ILE A 114 26.28 -10.36 -15.39
C ILE A 114 26.47 -10.70 -16.87
N ILE A 115 27.73 -10.79 -17.31
CA ILE A 115 28.07 -11.16 -18.69
C ILE A 115 28.77 -12.51 -18.76
N SER A 116 28.60 -13.14 -19.90
CA SER A 116 29.35 -14.33 -20.30
C SER A 116 29.80 -14.20 -21.76
N GLY A 117 30.80 -15.01 -22.11
CA GLY A 117 31.24 -15.20 -23.49
C GLY A 117 30.64 -16.46 -24.12
N SER A 118 31.05 -16.74 -25.35
CA SER A 118 30.77 -17.98 -26.07
C SER A 118 32.09 -18.61 -26.53
N ASN A 119 32.27 -19.91 -26.30
CA ASN A 119 33.48 -20.65 -26.71
C ASN A 119 34.82 -20.03 -26.23
N GLY A 120 34.79 -19.31 -25.10
CA GLY A 120 35.94 -18.60 -24.54
C GLY A 120 36.21 -17.21 -25.16
N TYR A 121 35.28 -16.65 -25.94
CA TYR A 121 35.39 -15.32 -26.55
C TYR A 121 34.28 -14.39 -26.04
N PHE A 122 34.58 -13.10 -25.88
CA PHE A 122 33.61 -12.07 -25.53
C PHE A 122 33.05 -11.34 -26.75
N HIS A 123 33.81 -11.24 -27.84
CA HIS A 123 33.52 -10.51 -29.06
C HIS A 123 33.26 -9.01 -28.83
N PRO A 124 34.23 -8.25 -28.30
CA PRO A 124 34.02 -6.86 -27.86
C PRO A 124 33.55 -5.90 -28.96
N ALA A 125 33.99 -6.12 -30.21
CA ALA A 125 33.66 -5.26 -31.35
C ALA A 125 32.29 -5.57 -31.98
N ASN A 126 31.67 -6.71 -31.68
CA ASN A 126 30.36 -7.06 -32.22
C ASN A 126 29.28 -6.17 -31.59
N ASN A 127 28.25 -5.84 -32.37
CA ASN A 127 27.08 -5.14 -31.85
C ASN A 127 26.26 -6.05 -30.93
N ILE A 128 25.80 -5.51 -29.81
CA ILE A 128 24.95 -6.27 -28.88
C ILE A 128 23.52 -6.39 -29.43
N THR A 129 22.90 -7.56 -29.26
CA THR A 129 21.49 -7.76 -29.60
C THR A 129 20.57 -7.38 -28.43
N ARG A 130 19.30 -7.10 -28.72
CA ARG A 130 18.31 -6.73 -27.69
C ARG A 130 18.09 -7.84 -26.66
N GLY A 131 18.11 -9.11 -27.06
CA GLY A 131 18.04 -10.24 -26.13
C GLY A 131 19.27 -10.35 -25.22
N GLN A 132 20.47 -10.14 -25.75
CA GLN A 132 21.68 -10.11 -24.92
C GLN A 132 21.65 -8.95 -23.92
N MET A 133 21.20 -7.78 -24.37
CA MET A 133 21.02 -6.61 -23.52
C MET A 133 19.99 -6.86 -22.41
N SER A 134 18.85 -7.50 -22.68
CA SER A 134 17.84 -7.75 -21.64
C SER A 134 18.39 -8.60 -20.50
N LYS A 135 19.11 -9.68 -20.85
CA LYS A 135 19.80 -10.53 -19.89
C LYS A 135 20.83 -9.76 -19.06
N MET A 136 21.61 -8.88 -19.70
CA MET A 136 22.59 -8.04 -19.00
C MET A 136 21.94 -7.06 -18.03
N ILE A 137 20.84 -6.40 -18.43
CA ILE A 137 20.13 -5.42 -17.59
C ILE A 137 19.52 -6.11 -16.39
N VAL A 138 18.73 -7.16 -16.60
CA VAL A 138 18.04 -7.86 -15.51
C VAL A 138 19.04 -8.40 -14.48
N LYS A 139 20.12 -9.04 -14.94
CA LYS A 139 21.18 -9.50 -14.04
C LYS A 139 21.92 -8.35 -13.36
N GLY A 140 22.24 -7.30 -14.11
CA GLY A 140 23.03 -6.18 -13.60
C GLY A 140 22.32 -5.38 -12.52
N PHE A 141 21.02 -5.15 -12.69
CA PHE A 141 20.19 -4.43 -11.72
C PHE A 141 19.52 -5.37 -10.70
N GLU A 142 19.80 -6.67 -10.76
CA GLU A 142 19.21 -7.68 -9.87
C GLU A 142 17.68 -7.59 -9.84
N LEU A 143 17.06 -7.41 -11.02
CA LEU A 143 15.61 -7.33 -11.12
C LEU A 143 15.00 -8.71 -10.87
N ASN A 144 13.92 -8.75 -10.09
CA ASN A 144 13.17 -9.98 -9.83
C ASN A 144 12.65 -10.55 -11.15
N ILE A 145 12.89 -11.84 -11.39
CA ILE A 145 12.44 -12.50 -12.61
C ILE A 145 10.92 -12.64 -12.57
N THR A 146 10.27 -12.12 -13.61
CA THR A 146 8.83 -12.28 -13.84
C THR A 146 8.65 -13.13 -15.11
N ASP A 147 8.23 -14.39 -14.96
CA ASP A 147 8.05 -15.33 -16.08
C ASP A 147 6.61 -15.82 -16.27
N ASP A 148 5.74 -15.53 -15.31
CA ASP A 148 4.33 -15.90 -15.20
C ASP A 148 3.36 -14.89 -15.83
N ILE A 149 3.87 -13.83 -16.46
CA ILE A 149 3.05 -12.85 -17.18
C ILE A 149 2.94 -13.15 -18.67
N ASP A 150 1.81 -12.77 -19.26
CA ASP A 150 1.66 -12.65 -20.70
C ASP A 150 2.27 -11.33 -21.19
N ILE A 151 2.93 -11.39 -22.34
CA ILE A 151 3.53 -10.22 -23.00
C ILE A 151 3.04 -10.15 -24.44
N PRO A 152 2.89 -8.94 -25.03
CA PRO A 152 2.31 -8.78 -26.36
C PRO A 152 3.26 -9.16 -27.49
N PHE A 153 4.50 -9.59 -27.18
CA PHE A 153 5.57 -9.76 -28.17
C PHE A 153 5.54 -11.14 -28.83
N SER A 154 4.89 -11.21 -29.99
CA SER A 154 4.76 -12.43 -30.81
C SER A 154 6.07 -13.07 -31.29
N ASP A 155 7.17 -12.30 -31.31
CA ASP A 155 8.50 -12.75 -31.76
C ASP A 155 9.41 -13.21 -30.61
N VAL A 156 8.91 -13.21 -29.37
CA VAL A 156 9.58 -13.81 -28.22
C VAL A 156 9.18 -15.28 -28.13
N LYS A 157 10.08 -16.16 -28.55
CA LYS A 157 9.84 -17.61 -28.55
C LYS A 157 9.78 -18.16 -27.11
N VAL A 158 8.71 -18.87 -26.78
CA VAL A 158 8.58 -19.63 -25.52
C VAL A 158 9.72 -20.65 -25.37
N GLY A 159 10.33 -20.69 -24.20
CA GLY A 159 11.52 -21.49 -23.86
C GLY A 159 12.84 -20.91 -24.36
N SER A 160 12.86 -19.70 -24.93
CA SER A 160 14.09 -19.00 -25.32
C SER A 160 14.91 -18.60 -24.09
N GLU A 161 16.25 -18.65 -24.19
CA GLU A 161 17.13 -18.19 -23.09
C GLU A 161 16.97 -16.71 -22.72
N TYR A 162 16.31 -15.91 -23.58
CA TYR A 162 16.05 -14.49 -23.37
C TYR A 162 14.64 -14.19 -22.88
N GLU A 163 13.70 -15.14 -22.99
CA GLU A 163 12.29 -14.95 -22.64
C GLU A 163 12.09 -14.40 -21.22
N PRO A 164 12.60 -15.04 -20.14
CA PRO A 164 12.35 -14.56 -18.78
C PRO A 164 12.88 -13.13 -18.57
N PHE A 165 14.01 -12.80 -19.19
CA PHE A 165 14.60 -11.47 -19.11
C PHE A 165 13.79 -10.43 -19.88
N ILE A 166 13.21 -10.80 -21.03
CA ILE A 166 12.36 -9.90 -21.82
C ILE A 166 11.03 -9.65 -21.11
N LYS A 167 10.42 -10.70 -20.55
CA LYS A 167 9.22 -10.57 -19.70
C LYS A 167 9.49 -9.66 -18.51
N THR A 168 10.62 -9.86 -17.81
CA THR A 168 11.03 -9.00 -16.70
C THR A 168 11.21 -7.53 -17.12
N LEU A 169 11.81 -7.25 -18.29
CA LEU A 169 11.92 -5.87 -18.79
C LEU A 169 10.56 -5.26 -19.14
N PHE A 170 9.64 -6.05 -19.69
CA PHE A 170 8.30 -5.60 -20.02
C PHE A 170 7.52 -5.27 -18.75
N ALA A 171 7.54 -6.21 -17.79
CA ALA A 171 6.97 -6.07 -16.48
C ALA A 171 7.38 -4.71 -15.87
N ASN A 172 8.68 -4.48 -15.72
CA ASN A 172 9.19 -3.28 -15.06
C ASN A 172 9.06 -1.98 -15.88
N SER A 173 8.26 -1.97 -16.97
CA SER A 173 8.11 -0.83 -17.90
C SER A 173 9.44 -0.34 -18.51
N ILE A 174 10.47 -1.20 -18.47
CA ILE A 174 11.78 -0.95 -19.08
C ILE A 174 11.71 -1.16 -20.59
N THR A 175 10.69 -1.85 -21.12
CA THR A 175 10.49 -1.98 -22.57
C THR A 175 9.03 -1.90 -22.99
N LYS A 176 8.77 -1.24 -24.13
CA LYS A 176 7.48 -1.24 -24.84
C LYS A 176 7.56 -2.00 -26.17
N GLY A 177 8.62 -2.78 -26.38
CA GLY A 177 8.93 -3.40 -27.66
C GLY A 177 9.52 -2.41 -28.67
N THR A 178 9.80 -2.92 -29.87
CA THR A 178 10.09 -2.10 -31.07
C THR A 178 8.80 -1.68 -31.80
N THR A 179 7.73 -2.44 -31.59
CA THR A 179 6.35 -2.14 -31.94
C THR A 179 5.49 -2.65 -30.76
N PRO A 180 4.18 -2.36 -30.71
CA PRO A 180 3.30 -2.89 -29.67
C PRO A 180 3.34 -4.42 -29.53
N THR A 181 3.62 -5.16 -30.62
CA THR A 181 3.56 -6.64 -30.65
C THR A 181 4.88 -7.32 -31.00
N THR A 182 5.99 -6.59 -30.99
CA THR A 182 7.31 -7.11 -31.41
C THR A 182 8.42 -6.55 -30.53
N PHE A 183 9.23 -7.43 -29.94
CA PHE A 183 10.41 -7.05 -29.15
C PHE A 183 11.69 -6.94 -29.99
N SER A 184 11.82 -7.68 -31.08
CA SER A 184 13.03 -7.82 -31.92
C SER A 184 14.28 -8.33 -31.18
N PRO A 185 14.30 -9.56 -30.59
CA PRO A 185 15.43 -10.03 -29.79
C PRO A 185 16.80 -10.04 -30.50
N GLN A 186 16.81 -10.28 -31.81
CA GLN A 186 18.05 -10.41 -32.61
C GLN A 186 18.52 -9.07 -33.19
N SER A 187 17.71 -8.03 -33.15
CA SER A 187 18.08 -6.70 -33.67
C SER A 187 19.14 -6.05 -32.78
N HIS A 188 20.01 -5.27 -33.41
CA HIS A 188 21.05 -4.53 -32.70
C HIS A 188 20.49 -3.35 -31.91
N VAL A 189 21.07 -3.11 -30.74
CA VAL A 189 20.69 -2.00 -29.86
C VAL A 189 21.37 -0.71 -30.33
N LYS A 190 20.61 0.38 -30.42
CA LYS A 190 21.15 1.72 -30.66
C LYS A 190 21.74 2.31 -29.37
N ARG A 191 22.73 3.21 -29.50
CA ARG A 191 23.32 3.91 -28.34
C ARG A 191 22.28 4.63 -27.48
N SER A 192 21.32 5.33 -28.09
CA SER A 192 20.24 5.99 -27.35
C SER A 192 19.34 5.00 -26.62
N GLN A 193 19.02 3.87 -27.26
CA GLN A 193 18.19 2.85 -26.64
C GLN A 193 18.85 2.32 -25.38
N LEU A 194 20.14 1.97 -25.42
CA LEU A 194 20.83 1.48 -24.22
C LEU A 194 20.77 2.50 -23.07
N ALA A 195 20.93 3.80 -23.38
CA ALA A 195 20.82 4.86 -22.36
C ALA A 195 19.44 4.86 -21.68
N SER A 196 18.35 4.83 -22.46
CA SER A 196 16.99 4.75 -21.92
C SER A 196 16.72 3.45 -21.14
N PHE A 197 17.31 2.34 -21.58
CA PHE A 197 17.16 1.05 -20.93
C PHE A 197 17.82 1.03 -19.54
N VAL A 198 19.07 1.50 -19.43
CA VAL A 198 19.79 1.47 -18.14
C VAL A 198 19.22 2.47 -17.14
N VAL A 199 18.74 3.63 -17.58
CA VAL A 199 18.09 4.62 -16.69
C VAL A 199 16.77 4.07 -16.15
N ARG A 200 15.92 3.49 -17.01
CA ARG A 200 14.67 2.86 -16.55
C ARG A 200 14.93 1.67 -15.63
N ALA A 201 15.94 0.86 -15.93
CA ALA A 201 16.31 -0.25 -15.07
C ALA A 201 16.84 0.18 -13.69
N GLU A 202 17.56 1.30 -13.61
CA GLU A 202 17.94 1.89 -12.31
C GLU A 202 16.72 2.37 -11.53
N HIS A 203 15.74 2.98 -12.19
CA HIS A 203 14.50 3.43 -11.54
C HIS A 203 13.60 2.26 -11.09
N ALA A 204 13.62 1.15 -11.82
CA ALA A 204 12.89 -0.07 -11.47
C ALA A 204 13.57 -0.89 -10.38
N GLN A 205 14.86 -0.66 -10.12
CA GLN A 205 15.62 -1.45 -9.16
C GLN A 205 15.05 -1.30 -7.74
N GLY A 206 14.70 -2.43 -7.14
CA GLY A 206 14.14 -2.47 -5.78
C GLY A 206 12.63 -2.30 -5.72
N ASN A 207 11.96 -2.01 -6.83
CA ASN A 207 10.49 -1.98 -6.89
C ASN A 207 9.93 -3.41 -7.01
N ALA A 208 8.64 -3.55 -6.68
CA ALA A 208 7.84 -4.71 -7.03
C ALA A 208 6.65 -4.26 -7.88
N THR A 209 6.23 -5.06 -8.86
CA THR A 209 5.08 -4.71 -9.70
C THR A 209 4.07 -5.85 -9.71
N VAL A 210 2.80 -5.48 -9.59
CA VAL A 210 1.64 -6.38 -9.66
C VAL A 210 0.89 -6.08 -10.96
N TYR A 211 0.39 -7.11 -11.65
CA TYR A 211 -0.39 -6.96 -12.88
C TYR A 211 -1.79 -7.52 -12.72
N ALA A 212 -2.77 -6.87 -13.34
CA ALA A 212 -4.14 -7.37 -13.40
C ALA A 212 -4.21 -8.77 -14.04
N SER A 213 -3.38 -9.02 -15.05
CA SER A 213 -3.32 -10.30 -15.76
C SER A 213 -2.89 -11.49 -14.89
N GLN A 214 -2.14 -11.26 -13.80
CA GLN A 214 -1.77 -12.32 -12.85
C GLN A 214 -3.00 -12.93 -12.17
N PHE A 215 -4.09 -12.16 -12.05
CA PHE A 215 -5.34 -12.58 -11.39
C PHE A 215 -6.50 -12.72 -12.38
N SER A 216 -6.21 -12.72 -13.69
CA SER A 216 -7.24 -12.74 -14.75
C SER A 216 -8.24 -11.58 -14.65
N GLN A 217 -7.74 -10.39 -14.29
CA GLN A 217 -8.48 -9.14 -14.19
C GLN A 217 -8.08 -8.20 -15.33
N ASP A 218 -8.97 -7.26 -15.67
CA ASP A 218 -8.70 -6.26 -16.72
C ASP A 218 -7.93 -5.06 -16.14
N TYR A 219 -8.30 -4.65 -14.93
CA TYR A 219 -7.60 -3.60 -14.18
C TYR A 219 -7.44 -3.95 -12.71
N ILE A 220 -6.55 -3.21 -12.05
CA ILE A 220 -6.30 -3.25 -10.63
C ILE A 220 -6.15 -1.82 -10.09
N PHE A 221 -6.42 -1.66 -8.80
CA PHE A 221 -6.05 -0.48 -8.01
C PHE A 221 -5.55 -0.92 -6.63
N ALA A 222 -4.83 -0.04 -5.94
CA ALA A 222 -4.19 -0.33 -4.66
C ALA A 222 -4.70 0.58 -3.55
N SER A 223 -4.80 0.03 -2.35
CA SER A 223 -4.99 0.77 -1.12
C SER A 223 -4.07 0.23 -0.03
N TYR A 224 -3.68 1.11 0.89
CA TYR A 224 -3.07 0.66 2.14
C TYR A 224 -4.12 -0.12 2.95
N GLY A 225 -3.69 -1.17 3.63
CA GLY A 225 -4.56 -1.85 4.60
C GLY A 225 -3.90 -1.98 5.96
N GLY A 226 -4.65 -2.54 6.91
CA GLY A 226 -4.25 -2.67 8.31
C GLY A 226 -4.49 -1.40 9.13
N ILE A 227 -4.31 -1.52 10.44
CA ILE A 227 -4.51 -0.42 11.41
C ILE A 227 -3.30 0.52 11.42
N GLU A 228 -2.11 0.00 11.15
CA GLU A 228 -0.87 0.78 11.09
C GLU A 228 -0.62 1.34 9.68
N PRO A 229 -0.49 2.67 9.51
CA PRO A 229 -0.20 3.26 8.20
C PRO A 229 1.16 2.76 7.66
N ALA A 230 1.19 2.31 6.41
CA ALA A 230 2.41 1.85 5.74
C ALA A 230 3.00 2.85 4.73
N GLU A 231 2.43 4.06 4.67
CA GLU A 231 2.82 5.13 3.73
C GLU A 231 4.24 5.67 3.95
N ASP A 232 4.84 5.47 5.12
CA ASP A 232 6.24 5.82 5.36
C ASP A 232 7.22 4.71 4.93
N ILE A 233 6.72 3.50 4.64
CA ILE A 233 7.50 2.31 4.26
C ILE A 233 7.57 2.17 2.75
N PHE A 234 6.45 2.30 2.05
CA PHE A 234 6.36 2.18 0.59
C PHE A 234 5.27 3.08 0.03
N THR A 235 5.30 3.27 -1.29
CA THR A 235 4.27 3.98 -2.07
C THR A 235 4.09 3.28 -3.42
N TRP A 236 3.19 3.74 -4.27
CA TRP A 236 3.08 3.30 -5.66
C TRP A 236 2.87 4.48 -6.60
N ASP A 237 3.01 4.24 -7.90
CA ASP A 237 2.67 5.26 -8.89
C ASP A 237 1.17 5.57 -8.85
N GLU A 238 0.82 6.82 -8.52
CA GLU A 238 -0.53 7.35 -8.63
C GLU A 238 -0.86 7.56 -10.12
N GLU A 239 -1.30 6.51 -10.82
CA GLU A 239 -1.87 6.60 -12.17
C GLU A 239 -3.27 6.00 -12.16
N ASP A 240 -4.28 6.82 -12.51
CA ASP A 240 -5.71 6.56 -12.70
C ASP A 240 -6.41 5.60 -11.70
N ASP A 241 -7.71 5.74 -11.47
CA ASP A 241 -8.42 4.86 -10.53
C ASP A 241 -8.42 3.37 -10.97
N MET A 242 -8.00 3.06 -12.21
CA MET A 242 -7.92 1.71 -12.78
C MET A 242 -6.71 1.57 -13.72
N THR A 243 -5.77 0.68 -13.41
CA THR A 243 -4.55 0.44 -14.20
C THR A 243 -4.32 -1.05 -14.49
N GLU A 244 -3.59 -1.38 -15.55
CA GLU A 244 -3.19 -2.78 -15.83
C GLU A 244 -2.07 -3.27 -14.88
N SER A 245 -1.35 -2.34 -14.23
CA SER A 245 -0.24 -2.68 -13.33
C SER A 245 0.03 -1.63 -12.26
N ILE A 246 0.47 -2.06 -11.08
CA ILE A 246 0.83 -1.18 -9.95
C ILE A 246 2.27 -1.46 -9.57
N THR A 247 3.10 -0.42 -9.56
CA THR A 247 4.52 -0.52 -9.17
C THR A 247 4.73 0.04 -7.76
N ILE A 248 5.02 -0.84 -6.82
CA ILE A 248 5.32 -0.54 -5.42
C ILE A 248 6.79 -0.13 -5.28
N LYS A 249 7.02 1.05 -4.72
CA LYS A 249 8.32 1.70 -4.54
C LYS A 249 8.70 1.74 -3.06
N PRO A 250 9.90 1.29 -2.69
CA PRO A 250 10.35 1.35 -1.31
C PRO A 250 10.72 2.78 -0.91
N LEU A 251 10.34 3.18 0.30
CA LEU A 251 10.71 4.46 0.92
C LEU A 251 11.64 4.26 2.11
N LYS A 252 11.37 3.23 2.93
CA LYS A 252 12.08 2.94 4.19
C LYS A 252 12.00 1.46 4.51
N GLU A 253 13.00 0.94 5.22
CA GLU A 253 12.96 -0.44 5.72
C GLU A 253 11.76 -0.64 6.67
N GLY A 254 11.02 -1.72 6.44
CA GLY A 254 9.81 -2.00 7.19
C GLY A 254 8.96 -3.09 6.56
N THR A 255 7.84 -3.37 7.19
CA THR A 255 6.79 -4.24 6.66
C THR A 255 5.46 -3.53 6.78
N GLY A 256 4.63 -3.60 5.75
CA GLY A 256 3.30 -3.01 5.74
C GLY A 256 2.32 -3.83 4.92
N LYS A 257 1.06 -3.43 4.95
CA LYS A 257 -0.05 -4.14 4.33
C LYS A 257 -0.58 -3.39 3.11
N LEU A 258 -0.82 -4.14 2.05
CA LEU A 258 -1.31 -3.64 0.77
C LEU A 258 -2.48 -4.51 0.34
N VAL A 259 -3.59 -3.87 -0.03
CA VAL A 259 -4.69 -4.50 -0.76
C VAL A 259 -4.57 -4.09 -2.22
N VAL A 260 -4.63 -5.06 -3.12
CA VAL A 260 -4.80 -4.83 -4.55
C VAL A 260 -6.17 -5.35 -4.91
N THR A 261 -7.04 -4.47 -5.39
CA THR A 261 -8.38 -4.84 -5.84
C THR A 261 -8.40 -4.91 -7.34
N GLY A 262 -8.70 -6.09 -7.88
CA GLY A 262 -8.91 -6.32 -9.30
C GLY A 262 -10.35 -6.07 -9.71
N PHE A 263 -10.53 -5.62 -10.94
CA PHE A 263 -11.82 -5.43 -11.59
C PHE A 263 -11.85 -6.14 -12.95
N LYS A 264 -12.96 -6.81 -13.22
CA LYS A 264 -13.24 -7.48 -14.48
C LYS A 264 -14.38 -6.78 -15.20
N GLU A 265 -14.11 -6.19 -16.36
CA GLU A 265 -15.10 -5.42 -17.14
C GLU A 265 -16.29 -6.28 -17.54
N ASP A 266 -16.04 -7.51 -17.99
CA ASP A 266 -17.08 -8.40 -18.54
C ASP A 266 -18.12 -8.83 -17.49
N THR A 267 -17.70 -8.99 -16.23
CA THR A 267 -18.56 -9.47 -15.14
C THR A 267 -18.93 -8.39 -14.12
N GLU A 268 -18.28 -7.23 -14.18
CA GLU A 268 -18.33 -6.17 -13.17
C GLU A 268 -17.97 -6.67 -11.75
N GLU A 269 -17.19 -7.75 -11.67
CA GLU A 269 -16.76 -8.35 -10.41
C GLU A 269 -15.48 -7.70 -9.89
N PHE A 270 -15.42 -7.52 -8.57
CA PHE A 270 -14.23 -7.08 -7.85
C PHE A 270 -13.61 -8.27 -7.11
N THR A 271 -12.30 -8.31 -7.02
CA THR A 271 -11.56 -9.34 -6.26
C THR A 271 -10.42 -8.70 -5.50
N ASP A 272 -10.39 -8.87 -4.19
CA ASP A 272 -9.29 -8.38 -3.35
C ASP A 272 -8.17 -9.41 -3.25
N ILE A 273 -6.94 -8.92 -3.42
CA ILE A 273 -5.70 -9.66 -3.25
C ILE A 273 -4.89 -9.00 -2.14
N PHE A 274 -4.47 -9.79 -1.17
CA PHE A 274 -3.83 -9.31 0.05
C PHE A 274 -2.33 -9.54 0.04
N TYR A 275 -1.56 -8.49 0.29
CA TYR A 275 -0.11 -8.56 0.35
C TYR A 275 0.44 -8.07 1.69
N ILE A 276 1.40 -8.82 2.21
CA ILE A 276 2.40 -8.30 3.13
C ILE A 276 3.59 -7.79 2.29
N VAL A 277 3.85 -6.49 2.36
CA VAL A 277 4.93 -5.83 1.66
C VAL A 277 6.14 -5.76 2.58
N HIS A 278 7.26 -6.34 2.16
CA HIS A 278 8.52 -6.23 2.89
C HIS A 278 9.50 -5.35 2.12
N VAL A 279 9.99 -4.29 2.79
CA VAL A 279 11.05 -3.44 2.28
C VAL A 279 12.31 -3.68 3.12
N ASN A 280 13.35 -4.22 2.48
CA ASN A 280 14.61 -4.58 3.14
C ASN A 280 15.80 -3.89 2.48
N ASN A 281 16.83 -3.55 3.26
CA ASN A 281 18.10 -3.09 2.69
C ASN A 281 18.98 -4.27 2.27
N VAL A 282 19.19 -4.42 0.97
CA VAL A 282 20.08 -5.41 0.36
C VAL A 282 21.24 -4.66 -0.28
N ASN A 283 22.45 -4.84 0.28
CA ASN A 283 23.69 -4.22 -0.23
C ASN A 283 23.64 -2.68 -0.35
N GLY A 284 22.96 -2.01 0.59
CA GLY A 284 22.85 -0.55 0.61
C GLY A 284 21.73 0.00 -0.28
N LYS A 285 20.86 -0.85 -0.81
CA LYS A 285 19.69 -0.47 -1.62
C LYS A 285 18.43 -1.09 -1.05
N LEU A 286 17.34 -0.33 -1.01
CA LEU A 286 16.05 -0.87 -0.61
C LEU A 286 15.50 -1.80 -1.69
N GLN A 287 14.92 -2.91 -1.26
CA GLN A 287 14.25 -3.89 -2.12
C GLN A 287 12.88 -4.24 -1.54
N THR A 288 11.87 -4.13 -2.38
CA THR A 288 10.49 -4.51 -2.12
C THR A 288 10.26 -5.95 -2.55
N THR A 289 9.64 -6.72 -1.67
CA THR A 289 9.09 -8.05 -1.98
C THR A 289 7.65 -8.13 -1.51
N LEU A 290 6.82 -8.86 -2.26
CA LEU A 290 5.40 -9.03 -1.98
C LEU A 290 5.16 -10.48 -1.55
N GLN A 291 4.52 -10.65 -0.40
CA GLN A 291 4.03 -11.94 0.06
C GLN A 291 2.50 -11.93 0.00
N GLU A 292 1.94 -12.69 -0.94
CA GLU A 292 0.48 -12.89 -0.98
C GLU A 292 0.04 -13.68 0.25
N VAL A 293 -1.04 -13.25 0.88
CA VAL A 293 -1.65 -13.89 2.05
C VAL A 293 -3.15 -14.06 1.84
N LYS A 294 -3.76 -14.94 2.61
CA LYS A 294 -5.21 -15.06 2.63
C LYS A 294 -5.81 -13.97 3.51
N GLU A 295 -7.06 -13.62 3.25
CA GLU A 295 -7.83 -12.68 4.08
C GLU A 295 -7.79 -13.06 5.56
N GLU A 296 -7.94 -14.35 5.89
CA GLU A 296 -7.90 -14.86 7.27
C GLU A 296 -6.60 -14.53 8.03
N ASP A 297 -5.48 -14.47 7.31
CA ASP A 297 -4.15 -14.11 7.84
C ASP A 297 -3.87 -12.60 7.73
N TYR A 298 -4.68 -11.87 6.95
CA TYR A 298 -4.58 -10.43 6.75
C TYR A 298 -5.38 -9.63 7.79
N VAL A 299 -6.49 -10.18 8.28
CA VAL A 299 -7.37 -9.47 9.23
C VAL A 299 -6.65 -9.16 10.54
N GLU A 300 -6.76 -7.91 10.97
CA GLU A 300 -6.25 -7.45 12.26
C GLU A 300 -7.36 -7.47 13.30
N ASN A 301 -7.00 -7.79 14.54
CA ASN A 301 -7.93 -7.74 15.65
C ASN A 301 -7.64 -6.47 16.44
N LEU A 302 -8.60 -5.56 16.51
CA LEU A 302 -8.52 -4.42 17.41
C LEU A 302 -8.96 -4.90 18.80
N PRO A 303 -8.06 -5.02 19.80
CA PRO A 303 -8.44 -5.51 21.11
C PRO A 303 -9.38 -4.51 21.78
N LEU A 304 -10.54 -4.99 22.24
CA LEU A 304 -11.43 -4.19 23.06
C LEU A 304 -10.81 -4.01 24.45
N ASN A 305 -10.58 -2.77 24.84
CA ASN A 305 -10.13 -2.40 26.18
C ASN A 305 -11.34 -2.34 27.12
N LEU A 306 -11.39 -3.26 28.07
CA LEU A 306 -12.40 -3.34 29.11
C LEU A 306 -11.93 -2.54 30.33
N MET A 307 -12.62 -1.42 30.55
CA MET A 307 -12.43 -0.55 31.70
C MET A 307 -13.38 -0.93 32.84
N GLU A 308 -13.07 -0.47 34.05
CA GLU A 308 -13.92 -0.72 35.24
C GLU A 308 -15.35 -0.21 35.04
N ASN A 309 -15.54 0.87 34.29
CA ASN A 309 -16.88 1.42 34.02
C ASN A 309 -17.76 0.50 33.16
N ASP A 310 -17.16 -0.39 32.36
CA ASP A 310 -17.91 -1.26 31.45
C ASP A 310 -18.56 -2.44 32.19
N LEU A 311 -17.88 -2.92 33.25
CA LEU A 311 -18.26 -4.13 33.99
C LEU A 311 -18.47 -3.89 35.50
N ASN A 312 -18.27 -2.66 35.99
CA ASN A 312 -18.22 -2.31 37.42
C ASN A 312 -17.13 -3.05 38.24
N PHE A 313 -16.21 -3.73 37.56
CA PHE A 313 -15.02 -4.36 38.11
C PHE A 313 -14.03 -4.66 36.98
N ILE A 314 -12.76 -4.89 37.31
CA ILE A 314 -11.77 -5.35 36.33
C ILE A 314 -11.81 -6.88 36.28
N PRO A 315 -12.16 -7.50 35.13
CA PRO A 315 -12.26 -8.94 35.04
C PRO A 315 -10.87 -9.59 35.00
N THR A 316 -10.73 -10.75 35.63
CA THR A 316 -9.52 -11.58 35.57
C THR A 316 -9.70 -12.81 34.70
N GLU A 317 -10.95 -13.17 34.38
CA GLU A 317 -11.31 -14.32 33.54
C GLU A 317 -12.50 -13.99 32.65
N VAL A 318 -12.57 -14.68 31.50
CA VAL A 318 -13.73 -14.63 30.59
C VAL A 318 -14.06 -16.03 30.08
N SER A 319 -15.36 -16.34 30.02
CA SER A 319 -15.92 -17.50 29.31
C SER A 319 -16.81 -16.99 28.18
N ILE A 320 -16.59 -17.47 26.96
CA ILE A 320 -17.31 -17.01 25.77
C ILE A 320 -18.17 -18.16 25.24
N GLN A 321 -19.42 -17.87 24.86
CA GLN A 321 -20.34 -18.83 24.26
C GLN A 321 -20.92 -18.28 22.95
N THR A 322 -21.14 -19.17 21.99
CA THR A 322 -21.91 -18.89 20.76
C THR A 322 -23.41 -18.85 21.05
N THR A 323 -24.20 -18.40 20.08
CA THR A 323 -25.67 -18.29 20.16
C THR A 323 -26.37 -19.62 20.45
N ASP A 324 -25.80 -20.76 20.06
CA ASP A 324 -26.30 -22.11 20.36
C ASP A 324 -25.79 -22.68 21.69
N GLY A 325 -25.07 -21.88 22.48
CA GLY A 325 -24.60 -22.23 23.82
C GLY A 325 -23.30 -23.03 23.85
N GLN A 326 -22.59 -23.18 22.72
CA GLN A 326 -21.28 -23.83 22.72
C GLN A 326 -20.21 -22.91 23.29
N VAL A 327 -19.39 -23.42 24.21
CA VAL A 327 -18.25 -22.68 24.76
C VAL A 327 -17.17 -22.55 23.68
N LEU A 328 -16.73 -21.32 23.45
CA LEU A 328 -15.71 -21.01 22.45
C LEU A 328 -14.34 -21.53 22.92
N SER A 329 -13.56 -22.09 21.99
CA SER A 329 -12.21 -22.58 22.29
C SER A 329 -11.28 -21.41 22.68
N PRO A 330 -10.37 -21.58 23.67
CA PRO A 330 -9.33 -20.60 23.98
C PRO A 330 -8.39 -20.26 22.82
N ALA A 331 -8.36 -21.07 21.75
CA ALA A 331 -7.61 -20.75 20.53
C ALA A 331 -8.33 -19.74 19.62
N SER A 332 -9.59 -19.41 19.90
CA SER A 332 -10.43 -18.53 19.09
C SER A 332 -10.57 -17.12 19.66
N TYR A 333 -9.91 -16.84 20.78
CA TYR A 333 -9.88 -15.52 21.40
C TYR A 333 -8.59 -15.34 22.21
N GLU A 334 -8.22 -14.09 22.47
CA GLU A 334 -7.19 -13.74 23.43
C GLU A 334 -7.82 -12.86 24.51
N PHE A 335 -7.51 -13.16 25.78
CA PHE A 335 -7.90 -12.34 26.92
C PHE A 335 -6.68 -12.07 27.79
N LYS A 336 -6.39 -10.79 28.01
CA LYS A 336 -5.25 -10.31 28.82
C LYS A 336 -5.77 -9.37 29.89
N ALA A 337 -5.57 -9.69 31.16
CA ALA A 337 -5.95 -8.84 32.27
C ALA A 337 -4.73 -8.46 33.12
N ASN A 338 -4.77 -7.26 33.67
CA ASN A 338 -3.88 -6.78 34.72
C ASN A 338 -4.72 -6.11 35.83
N ASN A 339 -4.07 -5.49 36.83
CA ASN A 339 -4.77 -4.90 37.98
C ASN A 339 -5.56 -3.61 37.67
N GLN A 340 -5.44 -3.06 36.45
CA GLN A 340 -6.04 -1.78 36.03
C GLN A 340 -6.96 -1.93 34.82
N SER A 341 -6.73 -2.91 33.94
CA SER A 341 -7.52 -3.11 32.73
C SER A 341 -7.51 -4.55 32.27
N ALA A 342 -8.47 -4.89 31.41
CA ALA A 342 -8.46 -6.12 30.64
C ALA A 342 -8.64 -5.84 29.16
N PHE A 343 -8.13 -6.71 28.30
CA PHE A 343 -8.24 -6.64 26.86
C PHE A 343 -8.77 -7.96 26.32
N ILE A 344 -9.65 -7.87 25.33
CA ILE A 344 -10.20 -9.04 24.65
C ILE A 344 -10.16 -8.88 23.14
N SER A 345 -9.81 -9.96 22.45
CA SER A 345 -9.92 -10.10 21.01
C SER A 345 -10.60 -11.43 20.69
N ILE A 346 -11.58 -11.43 19.79
CA ILE A 346 -12.27 -12.65 19.32
C ILE A 346 -11.96 -12.81 17.84
N PHE A 347 -11.48 -13.98 17.43
CA PHE A 347 -10.87 -14.15 16.10
C PHE A 347 -11.85 -14.58 15.00
N LYS A 348 -13.16 -14.52 15.27
CA LYS A 348 -14.21 -14.88 14.32
C LYS A 348 -15.41 -13.95 14.46
N ASN A 349 -15.95 -13.53 13.32
CA ASN A 349 -17.20 -12.77 13.29
C ASN A 349 -18.35 -13.59 13.89
N GLY A 350 -19.29 -12.87 14.49
CA GLY A 350 -20.51 -13.46 15.03
C GLY A 350 -20.90 -12.85 16.36
N GLN A 351 -22.03 -13.34 16.85
CA GLN A 351 -22.63 -12.93 18.11
C GLN A 351 -22.27 -13.90 19.22
N TYR A 352 -21.90 -13.35 20.39
CA TYR A 352 -21.42 -14.13 21.52
C TYR A 352 -22.02 -13.65 22.85
N LEU A 353 -22.05 -14.56 23.82
CA LEU A 353 -22.29 -14.26 25.23
C LEU A 353 -20.96 -14.36 25.99
N LEU A 354 -20.55 -13.26 26.60
CA LEU A 354 -19.30 -13.15 27.35
C LEU A 354 -19.61 -13.09 28.83
N THR A 355 -19.10 -14.05 29.57
CA THR A 355 -19.20 -14.11 31.02
C THR A 355 -17.86 -13.70 31.62
N PHE A 356 -17.80 -12.48 32.15
CA PHE A 356 -16.63 -11.93 32.82
C PHE A 356 -16.68 -12.20 34.32
N SER A 357 -15.53 -12.47 34.95
CA SER A 357 -15.45 -12.62 36.40
C SER A 357 -14.10 -12.18 36.99
N ASN A 358 -14.09 -11.86 38.29
CA ASN A 358 -12.86 -11.61 39.08
C ASN A 358 -12.72 -12.56 40.29
N GLY A 359 -13.48 -13.67 40.30
CA GLY A 359 -13.57 -14.62 41.40
C GLY A 359 -14.58 -14.24 42.50
N THR A 360 -15.03 -12.99 42.58
CA THR A 360 -16.05 -12.54 43.54
C THR A 360 -17.30 -11.95 42.87
N GLN A 361 -17.11 -11.30 41.73
CA GLN A 361 -18.16 -10.71 40.91
C GLN A 361 -18.19 -11.40 39.54
N GLN A 362 -19.37 -11.40 38.92
CA GLN A 362 -19.59 -11.96 37.60
C GLN A 362 -20.61 -11.10 36.85
N GLN A 363 -20.35 -10.83 35.57
CA GLN A 363 -21.26 -10.11 34.68
C GLN A 363 -21.31 -10.80 33.32
N VAL A 364 -22.52 -10.90 32.76
CA VAL A 364 -22.74 -11.44 31.43
C VAL A 364 -23.06 -10.29 30.49
N MET A 365 -22.28 -10.20 29.40
CA MET A 365 -22.45 -9.24 28.32
C MET A 365 -22.75 -9.98 27.02
N ALA A 366 -23.43 -9.30 26.11
CA ALA A 366 -23.52 -9.72 24.73
C ALA A 366 -22.41 -9.02 23.92
N ALA A 367 -21.85 -9.69 22.93
CA ALA A 367 -20.91 -9.08 22.00
C ALA A 367 -21.34 -9.37 20.57
N ASP A 368 -21.20 -8.37 19.70
CA ASP A 368 -21.20 -8.54 18.26
C ASP A 368 -19.79 -8.31 17.73
N VAL A 369 -19.27 -9.26 16.95
CA VAL A 369 -17.92 -9.23 16.41
C VAL A 369 -18.05 -9.13 14.91
N THR A 370 -17.61 -8.01 14.35
CA THR A 370 -17.69 -7.73 12.92
C THR A 370 -16.31 -7.42 12.37
N THR A 371 -16.09 -7.72 11.10
CA THR A 371 -14.90 -7.30 10.37
C THR A 371 -15.33 -6.27 9.34
N TYR A 372 -14.78 -5.08 9.43
CA TYR A 372 -14.97 -4.01 8.47
C TYR A 372 -13.60 -3.49 8.06
N ASP A 373 -13.38 -3.35 6.75
CA ASP A 373 -12.09 -2.92 6.19
C ASP A 373 -10.89 -3.69 6.78
N PHE A 374 -11.06 -5.01 6.89
CA PHE A 374 -10.06 -5.96 7.42
C PHE A 374 -9.65 -5.74 8.89
N VAL A 375 -10.34 -4.85 9.60
CA VAL A 375 -10.21 -4.66 11.03
C VAL A 375 -11.40 -5.31 11.71
N ARG A 376 -11.10 -6.21 12.65
CA ARG A 376 -12.12 -6.86 13.47
C ARG A 376 -12.33 -6.08 14.75
N SER A 377 -13.55 -5.61 14.95
CA SER A 377 -14.01 -4.91 16.16
C SER A 377 -14.95 -5.80 16.99
N ILE A 378 -15.14 -5.39 18.25
CA ILE A 378 -16.07 -6.03 19.18
C ILE A 378 -16.93 -4.92 19.76
N ASP A 379 -18.22 -4.97 19.48
CA ASP A 379 -19.22 -4.12 20.12
C ASP A 379 -19.80 -4.88 21.31
N LEU A 380 -19.73 -4.27 22.50
CA LEU A 380 -20.10 -4.90 23.75
C LEU A 380 -21.38 -4.28 24.31
N TYR A 381 -22.35 -5.13 24.64
CA TYR A 381 -23.69 -4.74 25.05
C TYR A 381 -24.06 -5.35 26.41
N GLN A 382 -24.73 -4.56 27.23
CA GLN A 382 -25.36 -5.03 28.46
C GLN A 382 -26.65 -5.78 28.11
N ILE A 383 -26.82 -7.00 28.60
CA ILE A 383 -28.07 -7.74 28.40
C ILE A 383 -29.15 -7.16 29.31
N THR A 384 -30.11 -6.46 28.72
CA THR A 384 -31.23 -5.87 29.46
C THR A 384 -32.40 -5.54 28.54
N ASP A 385 -33.62 -5.66 29.06
CA ASP A 385 -34.86 -5.18 28.44
C ASP A 385 -35.28 -3.79 28.96
N GLU A 386 -34.57 -3.24 29.93
CA GLU A 386 -34.81 -1.91 30.48
C GLU A 386 -33.50 -1.26 30.97
N LEU A 387 -33.28 0.00 30.60
CA LEU A 387 -32.25 0.84 31.18
C LEU A 387 -32.87 1.78 32.21
N VAL A 388 -32.23 1.91 33.36
CA VAL A 388 -32.69 2.77 34.45
C VAL A 388 -31.56 3.70 34.87
N PHE A 389 -31.81 5.01 34.77
CA PHE A 389 -30.86 6.05 35.10
C PHE A 389 -31.34 6.84 36.32
N SER A 390 -30.57 6.75 37.39
CA SER A 390 -30.83 7.48 38.64
C SER A 390 -30.29 8.91 38.61
N SER A 391 -30.76 9.75 39.54
CA SER A 391 -30.20 11.10 39.73
C SER A 391 -28.70 11.10 39.98
N ASP A 392 -28.14 10.04 40.58
CA ASP A 392 -26.70 9.94 40.85
C ASP A 392 -25.89 9.70 39.57
N GLN A 393 -26.46 8.97 38.61
CA GLN A 393 -25.87 8.79 37.28
C GLN A 393 -26.02 10.06 36.44
N LEU A 394 -27.21 10.65 36.44
CA LEU A 394 -27.53 11.87 35.70
C LEU A 394 -26.88 13.14 36.28
N LYS A 395 -26.45 13.10 37.55
CA LYS A 395 -25.98 14.24 38.36
C LYS A 395 -27.05 15.29 38.70
N PHE A 396 -28.30 15.08 38.32
CA PHE A 396 -29.45 15.92 38.66
C PHE A 396 -30.74 15.12 38.76
N GLU A 397 -31.76 15.67 39.41
CA GLU A 397 -33.10 15.07 39.43
C GLU A 397 -33.83 15.29 38.09
N PRO A 398 -34.22 14.22 37.36
CA PRO A 398 -34.85 14.36 36.06
C PRO A 398 -36.25 14.99 36.17
N LYS A 399 -36.55 15.89 35.23
CA LYS A 399 -37.84 16.58 35.11
C LYS A 399 -38.56 16.24 33.80
N SER A 400 -37.83 16.15 32.69
CA SER A 400 -38.36 15.76 31.38
C SER A 400 -37.35 14.93 30.59
N VAL A 401 -37.86 14.05 29.74
CA VAL A 401 -37.09 13.30 28.74
C VAL A 401 -37.78 13.45 27.39
N ALA A 402 -37.02 13.76 26.36
CA ALA A 402 -37.48 13.88 24.97
C ALA A 402 -36.60 13.02 24.07
N LEU A 403 -37.21 12.42 23.04
CA LEU A 403 -36.46 11.79 21.96
C LEU A 403 -36.04 12.87 20.96
N GLU A 404 -34.76 12.98 20.69
CA GLU A 404 -34.25 13.82 19.61
C GLU A 404 -34.44 13.11 18.27
N LYS A 405 -34.88 13.87 17.26
CA LYS A 405 -35.09 13.32 15.92
C LYS A 405 -33.78 13.38 15.13
N LEU A 406 -32.99 12.33 15.24
CA LEU A 406 -32.15 11.89 14.12
C LEU A 406 -33.09 11.38 13.01
N ASP A 407 -32.75 11.57 11.75
CA ASP A 407 -33.67 11.51 10.62
C ASP A 407 -34.62 10.28 10.52
N LEU A 408 -35.71 10.49 9.79
CA LEU A 408 -36.80 9.56 9.44
C LEU A 408 -36.37 8.07 9.42
N GLU A 409 -36.55 7.33 10.50
CA GLU A 409 -37.23 6.02 10.59
C GLU A 409 -37.16 5.45 12.03
N SER A 410 -38.32 5.43 12.69
CA SER A 410 -38.63 4.76 13.96
C SER A 410 -38.00 5.30 15.26
N THR A 411 -38.82 5.39 16.31
CA THR A 411 -38.34 5.59 17.69
C THR A 411 -38.01 4.21 18.24
N ALA A 412 -36.73 3.82 18.21
CA ALA A 412 -36.30 2.48 18.64
C ALA A 412 -36.61 2.20 20.12
N VAL A 413 -36.86 3.25 20.92
CA VAL A 413 -37.07 3.15 22.37
C VAL A 413 -38.29 3.94 22.85
N LYS A 414 -38.79 3.55 24.02
CA LYS A 414 -39.71 4.33 24.85
C LYS A 414 -38.98 4.78 26.10
N ALA A 415 -38.96 6.09 26.36
CA ALA A 415 -38.39 6.66 27.57
C ALA A 415 -39.46 7.32 28.44
N ILE A 416 -39.45 7.05 29.75
CA ILE A 416 -40.36 7.64 30.73
C ILE A 416 -39.60 8.07 31.99
N ILE A 417 -40.18 9.00 32.76
CA ILE A 417 -39.71 9.32 34.11
C ILE A 417 -40.69 8.71 35.12
N GLU A 418 -40.17 7.84 35.98
CA GLU A 418 -40.91 7.20 37.07
C GLU A 418 -40.01 7.14 38.31
N ASP A 419 -40.56 7.43 39.49
CA ASP A 419 -39.81 7.42 40.77
C ASP A 419 -38.50 8.24 40.76
N ASN A 420 -38.51 9.38 40.06
CA ASN A 420 -37.35 10.28 39.91
C ASN A 420 -36.16 9.64 39.17
N GLN A 421 -36.43 8.63 38.33
CA GLN A 421 -35.48 7.96 37.46
C GLN A 421 -35.96 8.01 36.01
N VAL A 422 -35.02 7.99 35.06
CA VAL A 422 -35.35 7.83 33.64
C VAL A 422 -35.30 6.34 33.31
N LYS A 423 -36.41 5.76 32.86
CA LYS A 423 -36.50 4.37 32.40
C LYS A 423 -36.64 4.33 30.89
N VAL A 424 -35.88 3.46 30.24
CA VAL A 424 -35.85 3.32 28.79
C VAL A 424 -36.02 1.85 28.41
N THR A 425 -37.02 1.56 27.57
CA THR A 425 -37.33 0.21 27.09
C THR A 425 -37.30 0.15 25.56
N PRO A 426 -36.76 -0.92 24.94
CA PRO A 426 -36.74 -1.07 23.50
C PRO A 426 -38.14 -1.31 22.92
N LEU A 427 -38.40 -0.74 21.75
CA LEU A 427 -39.57 -0.99 20.90
C LEU A 427 -39.18 -1.74 19.62
N ALA A 428 -37.97 -1.49 19.12
CA ALA A 428 -37.35 -2.13 17.97
C ALA A 428 -35.82 -2.11 18.14
N GLU A 429 -35.10 -2.88 17.32
CA GLU A 429 -33.65 -2.74 17.20
C GLU A 429 -33.31 -1.40 16.54
N GLY A 430 -32.21 -0.78 16.97
CA GLY A 430 -31.74 0.49 16.45
C GLY A 430 -31.27 1.45 17.54
N THR A 431 -31.03 2.69 17.12
CA THR A 431 -30.43 3.73 17.96
C THR A 431 -31.45 4.81 18.32
N ALA A 432 -31.20 5.51 19.42
CA ALA A 432 -31.99 6.65 19.88
C ALA A 432 -31.12 7.64 20.66
N ILE A 433 -31.40 8.93 20.51
CA ILE A 433 -30.85 9.98 21.37
C ILE A 433 -31.96 10.52 22.26
N LEU A 434 -31.70 10.55 23.56
CA LEU A 434 -32.59 11.15 24.56
C LEU A 434 -31.99 12.45 25.08
N HIS A 435 -32.76 13.52 25.07
CA HIS A 435 -32.44 14.75 25.77
C HIS A 435 -33.18 14.75 27.12
N ILE A 436 -32.43 14.74 28.21
CA ILE A 436 -32.94 14.69 29.58
C ILE A 436 -32.68 16.05 30.24
N THR A 437 -33.72 16.68 30.77
CA THR A 437 -33.64 17.96 31.50
C THR A 437 -33.94 17.77 32.97
N GLY A 438 -33.10 18.31 33.84
CA GLY A 438 -33.23 18.30 35.29
C GLY A 438 -34.16 19.37 35.86
N LYS A 439 -34.58 19.20 37.12
CA LYS A 439 -35.42 20.19 37.83
C LYS A 439 -34.72 21.54 38.05
N ASN A 440 -33.39 21.52 38.12
CA ASN A 440 -32.50 22.67 38.24
C ASN A 440 -32.19 23.33 36.87
N GLY A 441 -32.65 22.77 35.75
CA GLY A 441 -32.39 23.26 34.40
C GLY A 441 -31.12 22.71 33.75
N GLU A 442 -30.35 21.85 34.43
CA GLU A 442 -29.25 21.11 33.81
C GLU A 442 -29.78 20.12 32.77
N THR A 443 -28.96 19.79 31.77
CA THR A 443 -29.34 18.89 30.68
C THR A 443 -28.24 17.89 30.41
N VAL A 444 -28.63 16.71 29.92
CA VAL A 444 -27.69 15.71 29.37
C VAL A 444 -28.34 15.04 28.16
N TYR A 445 -27.53 14.71 27.18
CA TYR A 445 -27.94 13.86 26.06
C TYR A 445 -27.45 12.43 26.30
N LEU A 446 -28.26 11.46 25.90
CA LEU A 446 -27.99 10.05 26.11
C LEU A 446 -28.20 9.31 24.80
N TYR A 447 -27.11 8.84 24.20
CA TYR A 447 -27.15 7.91 23.08
C TYR A 447 -27.42 6.51 23.61
N ILE A 448 -28.33 5.81 22.97
CA ILE A 448 -28.67 4.42 23.28
C ILE A 448 -28.76 3.64 21.98
N GLU A 449 -28.21 2.45 21.99
CA GLU A 449 -28.47 1.42 20.99
C GLU A 449 -29.12 0.23 21.68
N PHE A 450 -30.18 -0.31 21.09
CA PHE A 450 -30.70 -1.63 21.43
C PHE A 450 -30.58 -2.55 20.22
N ALA A 451 -30.02 -3.73 20.44
CA ALA A 451 -29.90 -4.78 19.44
C ALA A 451 -30.41 -6.11 20.01
N LYS A 452 -30.81 -7.03 19.13
CA LYS A 452 -31.03 -8.42 19.51
C LYS A 452 -29.77 -9.22 19.23
N ILE A 453 -29.08 -9.55 20.31
CA ILE A 453 -27.91 -10.42 20.26
C ILE A 453 -28.30 -11.72 20.96
N THR A 454 -28.17 -12.84 20.25
CA THR A 454 -28.58 -14.16 20.76
C THR A 454 -30.08 -14.22 21.15
N ASP A 455 -30.95 -13.55 20.38
CA ASP A 455 -32.39 -13.38 20.63
C ASP A 455 -32.77 -12.65 21.95
N LYS A 456 -31.78 -12.08 22.65
CA LYS A 456 -31.99 -11.26 23.84
C LYS A 456 -31.80 -9.79 23.52
N TRP A 457 -32.58 -8.94 24.19
CA TRP A 457 -32.30 -7.51 24.17
C TRP A 457 -30.96 -7.24 24.85
N ALA A 458 -30.12 -6.50 24.14
CA ALA A 458 -28.87 -6.00 24.63
C ALA A 458 -28.76 -4.51 24.28
N SER A 459 -28.09 -3.74 25.13
CA SER A 459 -27.96 -2.31 24.95
C SER A 459 -26.56 -1.78 25.18
N TYR A 460 -26.25 -0.72 24.44
CA TYR A 460 -25.11 0.15 24.66
C TYR A 460 -25.64 1.57 24.93
N HIS A 461 -24.98 2.33 25.80
CA HIS A 461 -25.37 3.71 26.05
C HIS A 461 -24.19 4.59 26.46
N GLU A 462 -24.28 5.87 26.14
CA GLU A 462 -23.25 6.86 26.46
C GLU A 462 -23.86 8.25 26.70
N PHE A 463 -23.30 8.98 27.67
CA PHE A 463 -23.76 10.31 28.05
C PHE A 463 -22.91 11.40 27.39
N PHE A 464 -23.57 12.44 26.89
CA PHE A 464 -22.94 13.60 26.26
C PHE A 464 -23.47 14.90 26.87
N GLN A 465 -22.58 15.89 26.97
CA GLN A 465 -22.90 17.22 27.53
C GLN A 465 -23.50 18.17 26.49
N ASP A 466 -23.27 17.92 25.19
CA ASP A 466 -23.66 18.80 24.09
C ASP A 466 -24.28 17.99 22.94
N GLU A 467 -25.22 18.60 22.22
CA GLU A 467 -25.91 18.03 21.06
C GLU A 467 -25.00 17.96 19.83
N GLU A 468 -24.00 18.83 19.73
CA GLU A 468 -23.04 18.81 18.61
C GLU A 468 -21.97 17.71 18.75
N ALA A 469 -22.01 16.91 19.82
CA ALA A 469 -21.06 15.82 20.06
C ALA A 469 -21.45 14.50 19.35
N PHE A 470 -22.58 14.48 18.64
CA PHE A 470 -23.17 13.30 17.99
C PHE A 470 -22.92 13.24 16.48
#